data_AF-A0A932S0Z6-F1
#
_entry.id   AF-A0A932S0Z6-F1
#
_cell.length_a   1.000
_cell.length_b   1.000
_cell.length_c   1.000
_cell.angle_alpha   90.00
_cell.angle_beta   90.00
_cell.angle_gamma   90.00
#
_symmetry.space_group_name_H-M   'P 1'
#
loop_
_entity.id
_entity.type
_entity.pdbx_description
1 polymer ?
#
loop_
_entity_poly.entity_id
_entity_poly.type
_entity_poly.pdbx_seq_one_letter_code
_entity_poly.pdbx_strand_id
1 'polypeptide(L)'
;MRYKHRKQQQKETTSQARQGSRLKRTVVLAGVTLLAGTLMYRAASFDDGEHPRTQSQLPTSPSSDGISKKTIAFSPLLPSATEQRTHLVRQLEEVDQTLCTYEESSKYPLSSRPAAEHLDQLYPNQTVSESHAMRKKNGGVDADIQIESGQSRVYMAARESVLLSLRAYDQAHQPQTVFVTQAIARGLSFDNKRNATQVALAMADTGRDGDEQANDGIVSARFSPAATGLAQFHGTIRIEVNFTVNGQAGMAFFDVIYSPDLPATWAGKIREANEAGALVFYLPLQVHRPGRYLVNARLDDASGAPFAFLNFNELLPQGLTEVKLIAAGNLLRDKEASFPLKLRDIDGFLLKEDSDPDRELIPRIEGIAYQSKQYNLKAFSDAEWSGEERQRHLNEFRKDVALAKEALVAFDPDQARRPFPQSACSKARTSFK
;
A
#
# COMPACT_ATOMS: atom_id res chain seq x y z
N MET A 1 -58.15 -4.74 13.61
CA MET A 1 -59.25 -4.10 12.87
C MET A 1 -59.86 -3.00 13.74
N ARG A 2 -60.03 -1.78 13.17
CA ARG A 2 -61.14 -0.81 13.34
C ARG A 2 -61.57 -0.44 14.79
N TYR A 3 -61.75 0.80 15.23
CA TYR A 3 -62.01 2.08 14.57
C TYR A 3 -62.01 3.23 15.64
N LYS A 4 -61.45 4.41 15.28
CA LYS A 4 -61.80 5.83 15.59
C LYS A 4 -62.58 6.14 16.89
N HIS A 5 -62.23 7.15 17.71
CA HIS A 5 -62.21 8.62 17.48
C HIS A 5 -61.48 9.31 18.65
N ARG A 6 -60.50 10.23 18.50
CA ARG A 6 -60.50 11.63 18.02
C ARG A 6 -61.07 12.69 19.02
N LYS A 7 -60.14 13.57 19.45
CA LYS A 7 -60.26 15.03 19.72
C LYS A 7 -60.74 15.56 21.09
N GLN A 8 -59.77 16.06 21.86
CA GLN A 8 -59.72 17.35 22.59
C GLN A 8 -58.22 17.56 22.85
N GLN A 9 -57.50 18.53 22.30
CA GLN A 9 -57.59 19.97 22.58
C GLN A 9 -56.97 20.72 21.39
N GLN A 10 -57.75 21.57 20.72
CA GLN A 10 -57.25 22.62 19.84
C GLN A 10 -58.34 23.70 19.73
N LYS A 11 -58.17 24.75 20.53
CA LYS A 11 -58.83 26.07 20.51
C LYS A 11 -57.97 26.96 21.41
N GLU A 12 -57.71 28.22 21.17
CA GLU A 12 -57.97 29.19 20.11
C GLU A 12 -57.16 30.40 20.62
N THR A 13 -56.27 30.98 19.84
CA THR A 13 -56.04 32.43 19.83
C THR A 13 -55.22 32.78 18.59
N THR A 14 -55.98 33.05 17.54
CA THR A 14 -55.57 33.70 16.31
C THR A 14 -55.43 35.20 16.57
N SER A 15 -54.41 35.82 15.96
CA SER A 15 -54.49 37.08 15.20
C SER A 15 -53.29 37.98 15.49
N GLN A 16 -52.37 38.04 14.52
CA GLN A 16 -51.98 39.33 13.96
C GLN A 16 -51.37 39.11 12.57
N ALA A 17 -52.02 39.73 11.59
CA ALA A 17 -51.67 39.69 10.19
C ALA A 17 -51.07 41.03 9.77
N ARG A 18 -49.99 40.91 8.98
CA ARG A 18 -49.65 41.70 7.77
C ARG A 18 -49.05 43.12 7.89
N GLN A 19 -48.20 43.33 6.87
CA GLN A 19 -47.59 44.56 6.33
C GLN A 19 -46.37 45.08 7.11
N GLY A 20 -45.23 45.37 6.52
CA GLY A 20 -44.81 45.36 5.12
C GLY A 20 -43.65 46.35 4.91
N SER A 21 -42.83 46.11 3.87
CA SER A 21 -41.84 47.04 3.28
C SER A 21 -40.52 47.21 4.08
N ARG A 22 -39.36 47.54 3.49
CA ARG A 22 -38.81 47.58 2.13
C ARG A 22 -37.33 47.95 2.32
N LEU A 23 -36.47 47.40 1.45
CA LEU A 23 -35.19 47.94 0.95
C LEU A 23 -34.15 48.49 1.96
N LYS A 24 -32.92 47.98 1.85
CA LYS A 24 -31.88 48.66 1.06
C LYS A 24 -30.76 47.70 0.65
N ARG A 25 -30.50 47.73 -0.66
CA ARG A 25 -29.34 47.22 -1.39
C ARG A 25 -28.07 47.94 -0.93
N THR A 26 -26.97 47.19 -0.83
CA THR A 26 -25.66 47.72 -1.21
C THR A 26 -24.94 46.67 -2.06
N VAL A 27 -24.64 47.08 -3.28
CA VAL A 27 -23.80 46.41 -4.27
C VAL A 27 -22.39 46.97 -4.09
N VAL A 28 -21.37 46.12 -4.05
CA VAL A 28 -20.03 46.48 -4.52
C VAL A 28 -19.55 45.35 -5.42
N LEU A 29 -19.21 45.75 -6.65
CA LEU A 29 -18.70 44.97 -7.75
C LEU A 29 -17.20 45.23 -7.89
N ALA A 30 -16.52 44.32 -8.59
CA ALA A 30 -15.13 44.36 -9.08
C ALA A 30 -14.08 43.81 -8.11
N GLY A 31 -13.11 42.99 -8.53
CA GLY A 31 -12.62 42.77 -9.88
C GLY A 31 -12.03 41.38 -10.09
N VAL A 32 -12.19 40.91 -11.32
CA VAL A 32 -11.43 39.83 -11.93
C VAL A 32 -10.02 40.35 -12.20
N THR A 33 -9.01 39.67 -11.66
CA THR A 33 -7.63 39.76 -12.13
C THR A 33 -7.12 38.36 -12.44
N LEU A 34 -7.06 38.08 -13.74
CA LEU A 34 -6.17 37.09 -14.33
C LEU A 34 -4.73 37.54 -14.06
N LEU A 35 -3.94 36.70 -13.41
CA LEU A 35 -2.49 36.80 -13.40
C LEU A 35 -1.92 35.43 -13.76
N ALA A 36 -1.59 35.31 -15.04
CA ALA A 36 -0.60 34.36 -15.52
C ALA A 36 0.76 34.76 -14.93
N GLY A 37 1.37 33.86 -14.17
CA GLY A 37 2.68 34.05 -13.55
C GLY A 37 3.48 32.75 -13.70
N THR A 38 4.38 32.79 -14.66
CA THR A 38 5.35 31.77 -15.06
C THR A 38 6.07 31.06 -13.91
N LEU A 39 6.20 29.73 -14.07
CA LEU A 39 7.26 28.92 -13.47
C LEU A 39 8.64 29.58 -13.69
N MET A 40 9.34 29.87 -12.60
CA MET A 40 10.79 30.01 -12.59
C MET A 40 11.35 28.84 -11.77
N TYR A 41 11.70 27.77 -12.48
CA TYR A 41 12.53 26.69 -11.97
C TYR A 41 13.93 27.29 -11.73
N ARG A 42 14.28 27.53 -10.47
CA ARG A 42 15.65 27.89 -10.09
C ARG A 42 16.40 26.59 -9.86
N ALA A 43 17.24 26.22 -10.83
CA ALA A 43 18.23 25.16 -10.66
C ALA A 43 19.20 25.59 -9.56
N ALA A 44 19.09 24.95 -8.40
CA ALA A 44 20.14 24.97 -7.39
C ALA A 44 21.22 23.98 -7.86
N SER A 45 22.31 24.53 -8.37
CA SER A 45 23.59 23.86 -8.52
C SER A 45 24.05 23.38 -7.13
N PHE A 46 24.07 22.07 -6.94
CA PHE A 46 24.85 21.45 -5.88
C PHE A 46 26.27 21.25 -6.39
N ASP A 47 27.16 22.01 -5.76
CA ASP A 47 28.61 21.91 -5.84
C ASP A 47 29.05 20.68 -5.03
N ASP A 48 29.91 19.86 -5.64
CA ASP A 48 30.41 18.61 -5.09
C ASP A 48 31.41 18.90 -3.95
N GLY A 49 30.97 18.67 -2.72
CA GLY A 49 31.81 18.68 -1.52
C GLY A 49 32.50 17.32 -1.31
N GLU A 50 33.82 17.34 -1.47
CA GLU A 50 34.80 16.26 -1.34
C GLU A 50 34.62 15.33 -0.12
N HIS A 51 34.77 14.03 -0.37
CA HIS A 51 35.34 13.10 0.62
C HIS A 51 36.43 12.19 0.03
N PRO A 52 37.44 11.85 0.84
CA PRO A 52 38.81 11.62 0.40
C PRO A 52 39.06 10.20 -0.11
N ARG A 53 39.81 10.10 -1.21
CA ARG A 53 40.36 8.84 -1.71
C ARG A 53 41.56 8.43 -0.84
N THR A 54 41.41 7.30 -0.16
CA THR A 54 42.50 6.56 0.45
C THR A 54 43.49 6.11 -0.64
N GLN A 55 44.71 6.63 -0.56
CA GLN A 55 45.83 6.27 -1.43
C GLN A 55 46.43 4.93 -0.96
N SER A 56 46.37 3.89 -1.80
CA SER A 56 47.29 2.76 -1.68
C SER A 56 48.58 3.08 -2.44
N GLN A 57 49.67 3.13 -1.67
CA GLN A 57 51.04 3.30 -2.15
C GLN A 57 51.47 2.13 -3.03
N LEU A 58 52.05 2.43 -4.20
CA LEU A 58 52.89 1.49 -4.94
C LEU A 58 54.32 1.47 -4.35
N PRO A 59 54.99 0.31 -4.33
CA PRO A 59 56.40 0.23 -4.02
C PRO A 59 57.28 0.80 -5.13
N THR A 60 58.37 1.42 -4.69
CA THR A 60 59.51 1.95 -5.43
C THR A 60 60.10 0.97 -6.45
N SER A 61 60.34 1.43 -7.68
CA SER A 61 61.22 0.77 -8.64
C SER A 61 62.67 1.26 -8.49
N PRO A 62 63.67 0.39 -8.62
CA PRO A 62 65.06 0.80 -8.76
C PRO A 62 65.35 1.35 -10.16
N SER A 63 66.27 2.30 -10.14
CA SER A 63 67.14 2.87 -11.18
C SER A 63 67.11 2.26 -12.59
N SER A 64 67.02 3.22 -13.51
CA SER A 64 67.29 3.22 -14.94
C SER A 64 68.57 2.49 -15.37
N ASP A 65 68.45 1.63 -16.38
CA ASP A 65 69.37 1.67 -17.52
C ASP A 65 68.69 1.19 -18.81
N GLY A 66 69.12 1.81 -19.91
CA GLY A 66 68.27 2.20 -21.03
C GLY A 66 67.66 1.10 -21.89
N ILE A 67 66.44 1.38 -22.37
CA ILE A 67 65.85 0.77 -23.56
C ILE A 67 65.06 1.85 -24.33
N SER A 68 65.32 1.91 -25.64
CA SER A 68 64.74 2.79 -26.64
C SER A 68 63.29 3.23 -26.41
N LYS A 69 63.05 4.54 -26.57
CA LYS A 69 61.71 5.11 -26.83
C LYS A 69 61.10 4.43 -28.07
N LYS A 70 60.26 3.42 -27.86
CA LYS A 70 59.26 3.01 -28.83
C LYS A 70 57.92 3.54 -28.34
N THR A 71 57.47 4.63 -28.94
CA THR A 71 56.13 5.17 -28.75
C THR A 71 55.13 4.08 -29.14
N ILE A 72 54.55 3.39 -28.15
CA ILE A 72 53.41 2.51 -28.38
C ILE A 72 52.20 3.45 -28.48
N ALA A 73 51.79 3.73 -29.72
CA ALA A 73 50.50 4.32 -29.98
C ALA A 73 49.43 3.31 -29.54
N PHE A 74 48.77 3.57 -28.41
CA PHE A 74 47.48 2.96 -28.12
C PHE A 74 46.45 3.60 -29.06
N SER A 75 46.31 3.04 -30.26
CA SER A 75 45.10 3.26 -31.05
C SER A 75 43.97 2.49 -30.36
N PRO A 76 42.88 3.12 -29.91
CA PRO A 76 41.69 2.36 -29.57
C PRO A 76 41.30 1.58 -30.83
N LEU A 77 41.35 0.24 -30.76
CA LEU A 77 40.82 -0.59 -31.84
C LEU A 77 39.36 -0.18 -32.02
N LEU A 78 39.02 0.37 -33.18
CA LEU A 78 37.63 0.57 -33.57
C LEU A 78 36.94 -0.81 -33.54
N PRO A 79 35.71 -0.90 -32.98
CA PRO A 79 34.99 -2.16 -32.96
C PRO A 79 34.86 -2.70 -34.38
N SER A 80 35.01 -4.01 -34.54
CA SER A 80 34.78 -4.68 -35.81
C SER A 80 33.33 -4.47 -36.26
N ALA A 81 33.07 -4.54 -37.56
CA ALA A 81 31.71 -4.41 -38.10
C ALA A 81 30.73 -5.41 -37.45
N THR A 82 31.20 -6.61 -37.10
CA THR A 82 30.42 -7.63 -36.39
C THR A 82 30.07 -7.20 -34.97
N GLU A 83 31.01 -6.62 -34.23
CA GLU A 83 30.78 -6.12 -32.87
C GLU A 83 29.83 -4.92 -32.87
N GLN A 84 30.00 -3.98 -33.81
CA GLN A 84 29.11 -2.83 -33.96
C GLN A 84 27.68 -3.27 -34.30
N ARG A 85 27.52 -4.23 -35.21
CA ARG A 85 26.21 -4.82 -35.51
C ARG A 85 25.58 -5.45 -34.27
N THR A 86 26.35 -6.24 -33.53
CA THR A 86 25.89 -6.94 -32.33
C THR A 86 25.41 -5.95 -31.26
N HIS A 87 26.13 -4.84 -31.09
CA HIS A 87 25.72 -3.75 -30.20
C HIS A 87 24.39 -3.13 -30.62
N LEU A 88 24.22 -2.78 -31.91
CA LEU A 88 22.98 -2.18 -32.41
C LEU A 88 21.77 -3.13 -32.30
N VAL A 89 21.98 -4.43 -32.53
CA VAL A 89 20.96 -5.45 -32.31
C VAL A 89 20.56 -5.52 -30.83
N ARG A 90 21.53 -5.56 -29.92
CA ARG A 90 21.26 -5.57 -28.47
C ARG A 90 20.51 -4.33 -28.03
N GLN A 91 20.93 -3.15 -28.47
CA GLN A 91 20.26 -1.89 -28.17
C GLN A 91 18.80 -1.92 -28.62
N LEU A 92 18.52 -2.41 -29.84
CA LEU A 92 17.16 -2.56 -30.33
C LEU A 92 16.34 -3.53 -29.47
N GLU A 93 16.92 -4.67 -29.07
CA GLU A 93 16.25 -5.64 -28.19
C GLU A 93 15.95 -5.04 -26.80
N GLU A 94 16.84 -4.22 -26.24
CA GLU A 94 16.65 -3.54 -24.94
C GLU A 94 15.53 -2.49 -24.98
N VAL A 95 15.50 -1.63 -26.01
CA VAL A 95 14.42 -0.63 -26.13
C VAL A 95 13.07 -1.28 -26.48
N ASP A 96 13.06 -2.36 -27.27
CA ASP A 96 11.86 -3.16 -27.54
C ASP A 96 11.34 -3.86 -26.27
N GLN A 97 12.24 -4.42 -25.45
CA GLN A 97 11.89 -5.00 -24.15
C GLN A 97 11.29 -3.95 -23.22
N THR A 98 11.86 -2.74 -23.18
CA THR A 98 11.38 -1.62 -22.36
C THR A 98 9.96 -1.23 -22.76
N LEU A 99 9.72 -1.00 -24.07
CA LEU A 99 8.38 -0.70 -24.59
C LEU A 99 7.38 -1.80 -24.25
N CYS A 100 7.72 -3.06 -24.53
CA CYS A 100 6.82 -4.18 -24.30
C CYS A 100 6.48 -4.38 -22.81
N THR A 101 7.48 -4.27 -21.94
CA THR A 101 7.29 -4.39 -20.48
C THR A 101 6.43 -3.24 -19.95
N TYR A 102 6.62 -2.03 -20.46
CA TYR A 102 5.81 -0.89 -20.09
C TYR A 102 4.36 -1.03 -20.58
N GLU A 103 4.15 -1.48 -21.82
CA GLU A 103 2.81 -1.74 -22.37
C GLU A 103 2.04 -2.74 -21.49
N GLU A 104 2.67 -3.86 -21.13
CA GLU A 104 2.05 -4.90 -20.30
C GLU A 104 1.82 -4.47 -18.85
N SER A 105 2.79 -3.78 -18.23
CA SER A 105 2.64 -3.33 -16.84
C SER A 105 1.65 -2.16 -16.68
N SER A 106 1.38 -1.41 -17.75
CA SER A 106 0.48 -0.24 -17.72
C SER A 106 -0.90 -0.48 -18.35
N LYS A 107 -1.22 -1.70 -18.78
CA LYS A 107 -2.50 -1.99 -19.45
C LYS A 107 -3.73 -1.84 -18.55
N TYR A 108 -3.57 -2.00 -17.24
CA TYR A 108 -4.63 -1.80 -16.24
C TYR A 108 -4.39 -0.51 -15.44
N PRO A 109 -5.45 0.22 -15.04
CA PRO A 109 -5.29 1.41 -14.22
C PRO A 109 -4.69 1.07 -12.85
N LEU A 110 -4.00 2.02 -12.21
CA LEU A 110 -3.41 1.85 -10.87
C LEU A 110 -4.45 1.49 -9.80
N SER A 111 -5.70 1.92 -9.97
CA SER A 111 -6.82 1.62 -9.07
C SER A 111 -7.36 0.18 -9.19
N SER A 112 -6.92 -0.58 -10.19
CA SER A 112 -7.40 -1.94 -10.48
C SER A 112 -6.28 -2.82 -11.02
N ARG A 113 -5.62 -3.57 -10.15
CA ARG A 113 -4.47 -4.40 -10.51
C ARG A 113 -4.77 -5.89 -10.33
N PRO A 114 -4.18 -6.80 -11.11
CA PRO A 114 -4.22 -8.23 -10.82
C PRO A 114 -3.73 -8.51 -9.41
N ALA A 115 -4.41 -9.41 -8.69
CA ALA A 115 -4.02 -9.79 -7.33
C ALA A 115 -2.57 -10.32 -7.25
N ALA A 116 -2.11 -11.01 -8.29
CA ALA A 116 -0.76 -11.57 -8.37
C ALA A 116 0.37 -10.53 -8.31
N GLU A 117 0.08 -9.25 -8.56
CA GLU A 117 1.06 -8.16 -8.48
C GLU A 117 1.19 -7.58 -7.06
N HIS A 118 0.33 -8.01 -6.12
CA HIS A 118 0.20 -7.44 -4.78
C HIS A 118 0.11 -8.53 -3.70
N LEU A 119 0.92 -9.59 -3.82
CA LEU A 119 0.86 -10.78 -2.95
C LEU A 119 0.99 -10.45 -1.45
N ASP A 120 1.87 -9.50 -1.13
CA ASP A 120 2.10 -8.98 0.22
C ASP A 120 0.87 -8.30 0.82
N GLN A 121 -0.03 -7.81 -0.04
CA GLN A 121 -1.23 -7.08 0.36
C GLN A 121 -2.50 -7.95 0.28
N LEU A 122 -2.46 -9.22 -0.12
CA LEU A 122 -3.70 -10.00 -0.30
C LEU A 122 -4.38 -10.42 1.01
N TYR A 123 -3.62 -10.50 2.11
CA TYR A 123 -4.10 -11.02 3.39
C TYR A 123 -3.73 -10.07 4.54
N PRO A 124 -4.26 -8.83 4.56
CA PRO A 124 -3.87 -7.80 5.55
C PRO A 124 -4.26 -8.14 7.00
N ASN A 125 -5.21 -9.06 7.16
CA ASN A 125 -5.75 -9.49 8.45
C ASN A 125 -5.18 -10.85 8.88
N GLN A 126 -4.25 -11.43 8.12
CA GLN A 126 -3.53 -12.62 8.56
C GLN A 126 -2.60 -12.25 9.71
N THR A 127 -2.53 -13.12 10.72
CA THR A 127 -1.62 -12.95 11.84
C THR A 127 -0.19 -12.82 11.33
N VAL A 128 0.49 -11.78 11.78
CA VAL A 128 1.93 -11.60 11.58
C VAL A 128 2.62 -12.47 12.62
N SER A 129 3.35 -13.47 12.16
CA SER A 129 4.14 -14.36 13.02
C SER A 129 5.63 -14.17 12.76
N GLU A 130 6.40 -14.03 13.83
CA GLU A 130 7.85 -13.92 13.79
C GLU A 130 8.47 -15.01 14.67
N SER A 131 9.47 -15.71 14.12
CA SER A 131 10.27 -16.67 14.86
C SER A 131 11.69 -16.15 15.04
N HIS A 132 12.19 -16.16 16.27
CA HIS A 132 13.53 -15.67 16.60
C HIS A 132 14.08 -16.34 17.87
N ALA A 133 15.41 -16.34 18.02
CA ALA A 133 16.07 -16.72 19.27
C ALA A 133 15.56 -15.87 20.45
N MET A 134 15.39 -16.47 21.63
CA MET A 134 14.87 -15.78 22.81
C MET A 134 15.77 -14.61 23.19
N ARG A 135 15.19 -13.40 23.28
CA ARG A 135 15.93 -12.24 23.79
C ARG A 135 15.97 -12.29 25.31
N LYS A 136 17.15 -12.16 25.90
CA LYS A 136 17.33 -12.16 27.36
C LYS A 136 16.98 -10.80 27.93
N LYS A 137 16.36 -10.76 29.11
CA LYS A 137 15.96 -9.52 29.79
C LYS A 137 17.12 -8.53 30.01
N ASN A 138 18.33 -9.04 30.24
CA ASN A 138 19.53 -8.24 30.49
C ASN A 138 20.36 -7.96 29.22
N GLY A 139 19.79 -8.22 28.03
CA GLY A 139 20.47 -8.12 26.75
C GLY A 139 21.09 -9.44 26.28
N GLY A 140 21.35 -9.53 24.98
CA GLY A 140 21.79 -10.75 24.30
C GLY A 140 20.65 -11.69 23.92
N VAL A 141 21.00 -12.82 23.33
CA VAL A 141 20.05 -13.85 22.87
C VAL A 141 20.40 -15.21 23.48
N ASP A 142 19.39 -16.05 23.64
CA ASP A 142 19.53 -17.48 23.86
C ASP A 142 19.14 -18.22 22.58
N ALA A 143 20.12 -18.82 21.91
CA ALA A 143 19.88 -19.51 20.63
C ALA A 143 19.22 -20.88 20.84
N ASP A 144 19.26 -21.42 22.06
CA ASP A 144 18.74 -22.75 22.38
C ASP A 144 17.21 -22.74 22.53
N ILE A 145 16.62 -21.55 22.65
CA ILE A 145 15.18 -21.34 22.77
C ILE A 145 14.73 -20.46 21.60
N GLN A 146 13.88 -21.00 20.75
CA GLN A 146 13.18 -20.25 19.71
C GLN A 146 11.86 -19.75 20.27
N ILE A 147 11.62 -18.45 20.13
CA ILE A 147 10.36 -17.81 20.44
C ILE A 147 9.63 -17.58 19.13
N GLU A 148 8.37 -17.97 19.09
CA GLU A 148 7.46 -17.51 18.06
C GLU A 148 6.44 -16.58 18.67
N SER A 149 6.37 -15.38 18.11
CA SER A 149 5.44 -14.33 18.49
C SER A 149 4.42 -14.14 17.38
N GLY A 150 3.17 -13.89 17.76
CA GLY A 150 2.08 -13.65 16.83
C GLY A 150 1.33 -12.38 17.18
N GLN A 151 0.96 -11.58 16.18
CA GLN A 151 0.02 -10.47 16.35
C GLN A 151 -0.98 -10.41 15.21
N SER A 152 -2.26 -10.32 15.56
CA SER A 152 -3.35 -10.29 14.57
C SER A 152 -3.40 -9.02 13.71
N ARG A 153 -2.76 -7.91 14.14
CA ARG A 153 -2.68 -6.64 13.39
C ARG A 153 -1.61 -5.72 13.95
N VAL A 154 -1.04 -4.89 13.07
CA VAL A 154 -0.11 -3.80 13.41
C VAL A 154 -0.85 -2.47 13.60
N TYR A 155 -1.84 -2.20 12.75
CA TYR A 155 -2.63 -0.97 12.77
C TYR A 155 -3.95 -1.21 13.47
N MET A 156 -4.40 -0.26 14.29
CA MET A 156 -5.64 -0.34 15.06
C MET A 156 -6.44 0.95 14.99
N ALA A 157 -7.64 0.87 14.42
CA ALA A 157 -8.62 1.96 14.50
C ALA A 157 -9.32 1.97 15.87
N ALA A 158 -10.09 3.02 16.14
CA ALA A 158 -10.91 3.10 17.33
C ALA A 158 -11.82 1.86 17.46
N ARG A 159 -11.94 1.32 18.67
CA ARG A 159 -12.76 0.14 19.02
C ARG A 159 -12.26 -1.20 18.47
N GLU A 160 -11.12 -1.23 17.81
CA GLU A 160 -10.47 -2.49 17.46
C GLU A 160 -9.72 -3.08 18.68
N SER A 161 -9.39 -4.36 18.56
CA SER A 161 -8.51 -5.06 19.50
C SER A 161 -7.46 -5.85 18.71
N VAL A 162 -6.29 -6.06 19.32
CA VAL A 162 -5.27 -6.96 18.82
C VAL A 162 -5.20 -8.21 19.71
N LEU A 163 -5.15 -9.37 19.08
CA LEU A 163 -4.69 -10.61 19.70
C LEU A 163 -3.18 -10.72 19.56
N LEU A 164 -2.50 -10.97 20.68
CA LEU A 164 -1.06 -11.22 20.79
C LEU A 164 -0.85 -12.64 21.30
N SER A 165 0.16 -13.34 20.78
CA SER A 165 0.52 -14.68 21.22
C SER A 165 2.03 -14.87 21.32
N LEU A 166 2.46 -15.75 22.22
CA LEU A 166 3.84 -16.22 22.36
C LEU A 166 3.86 -17.72 22.57
N ARG A 167 4.81 -18.40 21.93
CA ARG A 167 5.15 -19.80 22.16
C ARG A 167 6.65 -19.99 22.11
N ALA A 168 7.15 -21.03 22.77
CA ALA A 168 8.57 -21.33 22.81
C ALA A 168 8.86 -22.76 22.36
N TYR A 169 10.00 -22.96 21.71
CA TYR A 169 10.52 -24.25 21.28
C TYR A 169 12.00 -24.36 21.68
N ASP A 170 12.46 -25.58 21.93
CA ASP A 170 13.89 -25.86 22.05
C ASP A 170 14.54 -26.11 20.67
N GLN A 171 15.84 -26.42 20.65
CA GLN A 171 16.59 -26.75 19.44
C GLN A 171 16.06 -27.99 18.69
N ALA A 172 15.35 -28.89 19.38
CA ALA A 172 14.74 -30.08 18.78
C ALA A 172 13.29 -29.81 18.32
N HIS A 173 12.89 -28.52 18.25
CA HIS A 173 11.54 -28.07 17.93
C HIS A 173 10.46 -28.65 18.86
N GLN A 174 10.83 -29.01 20.10
CA GLN A 174 9.86 -29.45 21.09
C GLN A 174 9.27 -28.24 21.82
N PRO A 175 7.93 -28.16 21.94
CA PRO A 175 7.27 -27.07 22.67
C PRO A 175 7.79 -26.94 24.11
N GLN A 176 8.01 -25.71 24.56
CA GLN A 176 8.44 -25.38 25.92
C GLN A 176 7.37 -24.52 26.60
N THR A 177 7.19 -24.71 27.91
CA THR A 177 6.22 -23.92 28.67
C THR A 177 6.72 -22.49 28.87
N VAL A 178 5.91 -21.53 28.46
CA VAL A 178 6.14 -20.09 28.68
C VAL A 178 5.37 -19.64 29.91
N PHE A 179 6.06 -19.07 30.89
CA PHE A 179 5.43 -18.42 32.03
C PHE A 179 5.58 -16.91 31.94
N VAL A 180 4.48 -16.20 31.65
CA VAL A 180 4.50 -14.73 31.61
C VAL A 180 4.57 -14.20 33.04
N THR A 181 5.61 -13.40 33.30
CA THR A 181 5.82 -12.75 34.60
C THR A 181 5.22 -11.34 34.62
N GLN A 182 5.19 -10.66 33.48
CA GLN A 182 4.64 -9.32 33.33
C GLN A 182 4.35 -9.04 31.86
N ALA A 183 3.20 -8.44 31.56
CA ALA A 183 2.88 -7.87 30.25
C ALA A 183 2.30 -6.46 30.45
N ILE A 184 2.91 -5.45 29.83
CA ILE A 184 2.53 -4.04 29.98
C ILE A 184 2.45 -3.36 28.63
N ALA A 185 1.32 -2.72 28.34
CA ALA A 185 1.14 -1.79 27.24
C ALA A 185 1.41 -0.34 27.69
N ARG A 186 2.14 0.42 26.87
CA ARG A 186 2.39 1.86 27.07
C ARG A 186 2.47 2.59 25.74
N GLY A 187 1.95 3.81 25.69
CA GLY A 187 2.17 4.70 24.55
C GLY A 187 3.63 5.16 24.48
N LEU A 188 4.25 5.05 23.31
CA LEU A 188 5.57 5.63 23.07
C LEU A 188 5.43 7.15 22.87
N SER A 189 6.19 7.93 23.62
CA SER A 189 6.30 9.38 23.44
C SER A 189 7.78 9.71 23.36
N PHE A 190 8.18 10.40 22.28
CA PHE A 190 9.58 10.77 22.04
C PHE A 190 10.06 11.92 22.95
N ASP A 191 9.14 12.61 23.63
CA ASP A 191 9.44 13.86 24.32
C ASP A 191 9.77 13.70 25.81
N ASN A 192 9.92 12.48 26.34
CA ASN A 192 10.33 12.17 27.73
C ASN A 192 9.55 12.92 28.85
N LYS A 193 8.41 13.56 28.55
CA LYS A 193 7.76 14.54 29.44
C LYS A 193 6.50 14.07 30.16
N ARG A 194 6.10 12.79 30.06
CA ARG A 194 5.06 12.21 30.92
C ARG A 194 5.38 10.77 31.26
N ASN A 195 5.06 10.37 32.50
CA ASN A 195 4.79 8.98 32.81
C ASN A 195 3.65 8.53 31.89
N ALA A 196 3.98 7.77 30.84
CA ALA A 196 2.97 7.24 29.94
C ALA A 196 2.06 6.31 30.74
N THR A 197 0.74 6.44 30.57
CA THR A 197 -0.23 5.51 31.13
C THR A 197 0.19 4.08 30.80
N GLN A 198 0.33 3.25 31.83
CA GLN A 198 0.66 1.83 31.68
C GLN A 198 -0.58 0.99 31.93
N VAL A 199 -0.77 -0.03 31.10
CA VAL A 199 -1.89 -0.96 31.20
C VAL A 199 -1.32 -2.36 31.30
N ALA A 200 -1.58 -3.05 32.41
CA ALA A 200 -1.22 -4.45 32.57
C ALA A 200 -2.13 -5.33 31.70
N LEU A 201 -1.56 -6.34 31.08
CA LEU A 201 -2.26 -7.33 30.26
C LEU A 201 -2.20 -8.68 30.96
N ALA A 202 -3.33 -9.39 31.01
CA ALA A 202 -3.35 -10.80 31.36
C ALA A 202 -2.97 -11.61 30.11
N MET A 203 -1.76 -12.17 30.11
CA MET A 203 -1.29 -13.04 29.03
C MET A 203 -1.01 -14.43 29.60
N ALA A 204 -1.80 -15.42 29.20
CA ALA A 204 -1.74 -16.76 29.76
C ALA A 204 -2.34 -17.79 28.79
N ASP A 205 -2.00 -19.05 29.02
CA ASP A 205 -2.52 -20.23 28.32
C ASP A 205 -3.66 -20.84 29.18
N THR A 206 -4.86 -20.30 29.03
CA THR A 206 -6.02 -20.58 29.92
C THR A 206 -7.35 -20.79 29.19
N GLY A 207 -7.37 -20.67 27.86
CA GLY A 207 -8.57 -20.65 27.03
C GLY A 207 -9.46 -19.43 27.27
N ARG A 208 -8.88 -18.30 27.71
CA ARG A 208 -9.57 -17.05 28.05
C ARG A 208 -8.80 -15.83 27.54
N ASP A 209 -9.47 -14.67 27.54
CA ASP A 209 -8.85 -13.36 27.26
C ASP A 209 -8.05 -13.27 25.95
N GLY A 210 -8.49 -14.01 24.93
CA GLY A 210 -7.85 -14.07 23.61
C GLY A 210 -7.21 -15.41 23.30
N ASP A 211 -6.95 -16.22 24.32
CA ASP A 211 -6.46 -17.58 24.15
C ASP A 211 -7.56 -18.55 23.68
N GLU A 212 -7.32 -19.27 22.59
CA GLU A 212 -8.32 -20.12 21.94
C GLU A 212 -8.50 -21.46 22.65
N GLN A 213 -7.41 -22.03 23.16
CA GLN A 213 -7.40 -23.36 23.78
C GLN A 213 -6.46 -23.40 24.98
N ALA A 214 -6.98 -23.84 26.13
CA ALA A 214 -6.17 -23.95 27.35
C ALA A 214 -5.18 -25.13 27.31
N ASN A 215 -4.00 -24.88 27.85
CA ASN A 215 -2.86 -25.80 27.99
C ASN A 215 -2.31 -26.32 26.65
N ASP A 216 -2.33 -25.50 25.58
CA ASP A 216 -1.75 -25.85 24.29
C ASP A 216 -0.30 -25.35 24.10
N GLY A 217 0.23 -24.65 25.10
CA GLY A 217 1.58 -24.08 25.11
C GLY A 217 1.68 -22.69 24.48
N ILE A 218 0.55 -22.07 24.10
CA ILE A 218 0.49 -20.72 23.53
C ILE A 218 -0.08 -19.77 24.59
N VAL A 219 0.74 -18.85 25.08
CA VAL A 219 0.24 -17.79 25.96
C VAL A 219 -0.30 -16.65 25.09
N SER A 220 -1.53 -16.22 25.36
CA SER A 220 -2.19 -15.20 24.53
C SER A 220 -2.79 -14.08 25.36
N ALA A 221 -2.93 -12.90 24.75
CA ALA A 221 -3.60 -11.75 25.35
C ALA A 221 -4.36 -10.94 24.29
N ARG A 222 -5.57 -10.50 24.62
CA ARG A 222 -6.33 -9.52 23.86
C ARG A 222 -6.13 -8.13 24.45
N PHE A 223 -5.71 -7.19 23.61
CA PHE A 223 -5.55 -5.79 23.98
C PHE A 223 -6.51 -4.90 23.18
N SER A 224 -7.30 -4.09 23.88
CA SER A 224 -8.16 -3.05 23.28
C SER A 224 -7.90 -1.70 23.97
N PRO A 225 -7.10 -0.79 23.34
CA PRO A 225 -6.76 0.50 23.93
C PRO A 225 -7.99 1.31 24.37
N ALA A 226 -9.08 1.27 23.59
CA ALA A 226 -10.32 1.99 23.85
C ALA A 226 -11.00 1.60 25.18
N ALA A 227 -10.71 0.42 25.72
CA ALA A 227 -11.24 -0.05 27.00
C ALA A 227 -10.30 0.23 28.19
N THR A 228 -9.25 1.03 27.99
CA THR A 228 -8.17 1.22 28.97
C THR A 228 -7.82 2.70 29.12
N GLY A 229 -6.84 3.02 29.98
CA GLY A 229 -6.32 4.37 30.10
C GLY A 229 -5.57 4.89 28.84
N LEU A 230 -5.41 4.06 27.81
CA LEU A 230 -4.83 4.42 26.50
C LEU A 230 -5.90 4.79 25.46
N ALA A 231 -7.18 4.91 25.83
CA ALA A 231 -8.29 5.13 24.90
C ALA A 231 -8.19 6.41 24.05
N GLN A 232 -7.40 7.40 24.48
CA GLN A 232 -7.18 8.68 23.78
C GLN A 232 -5.76 8.81 23.24
N PHE A 233 -4.94 7.76 23.36
CA PHE A 233 -3.58 7.78 22.84
C PHE A 233 -3.61 7.66 21.32
N HIS A 234 -2.86 8.50 20.61
CA HIS A 234 -2.68 8.44 19.17
C HIS A 234 -1.20 8.21 18.86
N GLY A 235 -0.88 7.13 18.15
CA GLY A 235 0.49 6.74 17.81
C GLY A 235 0.83 5.32 18.23
N THR A 236 2.13 5.03 18.37
CA THR A 236 2.62 3.67 18.66
C THR A 236 2.47 3.30 20.13
N ILE A 237 1.72 2.23 20.41
CA ILE A 237 1.64 1.58 21.70
C ILE A 237 2.57 0.37 21.67
N ARG A 238 3.54 0.33 22.60
CA ARG A 238 4.42 -0.82 22.81
C ARG A 238 3.89 -1.69 23.93
N ILE A 239 3.74 -2.97 23.65
CA ILE A 239 3.48 -4.02 24.61
C ILE A 239 4.80 -4.73 24.89
N GLU A 240 5.26 -4.68 26.14
CA GLU A 240 6.44 -5.40 26.60
C GLU A 240 6.01 -6.60 27.44
N VAL A 241 6.50 -7.79 27.08
CA VAL A 241 6.20 -9.04 27.77
C VAL A 241 7.49 -9.63 28.32
N ASN A 242 7.57 -9.72 29.64
CA ASN A 242 8.64 -10.41 30.36
C ASN A 242 8.14 -11.80 30.76
N PHE A 243 8.91 -12.84 30.43
CA PHE A 243 8.51 -14.22 30.65
C PHE A 243 9.70 -15.09 31.07
N THR A 244 9.43 -16.33 31.47
CA THR A 244 10.45 -17.35 31.73
C THR A 244 10.16 -18.63 30.96
N VAL A 245 11.21 -19.25 30.42
CA VAL A 245 11.18 -20.57 29.79
C VAL A 245 12.34 -21.38 30.40
N ASN A 246 12.07 -22.58 30.92
CA ASN A 246 13.09 -23.44 31.56
C ASN A 246 13.94 -22.72 32.63
N GLY A 247 13.33 -21.81 33.39
CA GLY A 247 14.00 -21.00 34.43
C GLY A 247 14.85 -19.83 33.89
N GLN A 248 14.97 -19.67 32.58
CA GLN A 248 15.65 -18.53 31.97
C GLN A 248 14.67 -17.39 31.70
N ALA A 249 15.08 -16.15 32.02
CA ALA A 249 14.26 -14.96 31.82
C ALA A 249 14.42 -14.39 30.40
N GLY A 250 13.29 -14.23 29.71
CA GLY A 250 13.19 -13.68 28.36
C GLY A 250 12.28 -12.45 28.28
N MET A 251 12.35 -11.76 27.15
CA MET A 251 11.46 -10.65 26.83
C MET A 251 11.04 -10.62 25.36
N ALA A 252 9.83 -10.11 25.10
CA ALA A 252 9.29 -9.85 23.77
C ALA A 252 8.62 -8.47 23.72
N PHE A 253 8.54 -7.91 22.51
CA PHE A 253 7.87 -6.64 22.24
C PHE A 253 6.85 -6.81 21.11
N PHE A 254 5.72 -6.16 21.26
CA PHE A 254 4.75 -5.95 20.18
C PHE A 254 4.49 -4.46 20.05
N ASP A 255 4.43 -3.97 18.82
CA ASP A 255 4.11 -2.57 18.54
C ASP A 255 2.82 -2.51 17.72
N VAL A 256 1.88 -1.69 18.18
CA VAL A 256 0.66 -1.37 17.44
C VAL A 256 0.52 0.13 17.24
N ILE A 257 0.17 0.55 16.03
CA ILE A 257 -0.10 1.94 15.68
C ILE A 257 -1.60 2.18 15.85
N TYR A 258 -1.96 3.01 16.83
CA TYR A 258 -3.35 3.23 17.25
C TYR A 258 -3.87 4.60 16.84
N SER A 259 -5.04 4.61 16.19
CA SER A 259 -5.81 5.82 15.90
C SER A 259 -7.10 5.84 16.74
N PRO A 260 -7.21 6.66 17.81
CA PRO A 260 -8.37 6.69 18.68
C PRO A 260 -9.56 7.44 18.06
N ASP A 261 -9.28 8.35 17.13
CA ASP A 261 -10.28 9.15 16.42
C ASP A 261 -10.48 8.61 15.01
N LEU A 262 -11.74 8.41 14.63
CA LEU A 262 -12.13 7.96 13.30
C LEU A 262 -12.38 9.18 12.39
N PRO A 263 -11.54 9.44 11.38
CA PRO A 263 -11.74 10.59 10.49
C PRO A 263 -12.93 10.38 9.55
N ALA A 264 -13.36 9.13 9.35
CA ALA A 264 -14.59 8.77 8.65
C ALA A 264 -15.14 7.43 9.15
N THR A 265 -16.40 7.16 8.86
CA THR A 265 -17.08 5.89 9.19
C THR A 265 -17.89 5.39 8.00
N TRP A 266 -17.92 4.07 7.79
CA TRP A 266 -18.77 3.49 6.74
C TRP A 266 -20.24 3.77 7.00
N ALA A 267 -20.98 4.05 5.94
CA ALA A 267 -22.39 4.35 5.97
C ALA A 267 -23.16 3.45 5.00
N GLY A 268 -24.43 3.19 5.30
CA GLY A 268 -25.34 2.52 4.38
C GLY A 268 -24.90 1.11 3.97
N LYS A 269 -25.35 0.69 2.78
CA LYS A 269 -25.02 -0.61 2.18
C LYS A 269 -24.15 -0.39 0.94
N ILE A 270 -23.20 -1.30 0.74
CA ILE A 270 -22.43 -1.37 -0.50
C ILE A 270 -23.39 -1.71 -1.65
N ARG A 271 -23.21 -1.03 -2.78
CA ARG A 271 -23.92 -1.33 -4.04
C ARG A 271 -22.92 -1.49 -5.17
N GLU A 272 -23.34 -2.15 -6.23
CA GLU A 272 -22.55 -2.26 -7.46
C GLU A 272 -23.28 -1.70 -8.68
N ALA A 273 -22.51 -1.36 -9.71
CA ALA A 273 -23.00 -1.07 -11.05
C ALA A 273 -21.96 -1.47 -12.11
N ASN A 274 -22.43 -1.79 -13.33
CA ASN A 274 -21.57 -1.80 -14.51
C ASN A 274 -21.66 -0.43 -15.17
N GLU A 275 -20.54 0.29 -15.18
CA GLU A 275 -20.45 1.66 -15.69
C GLU A 275 -19.25 1.78 -16.64
N ALA A 276 -19.49 2.31 -17.84
CA ALA A 276 -18.46 2.48 -18.86
C ALA A 276 -17.64 1.20 -19.15
N GLY A 277 -18.27 0.03 -19.01
CA GLY A 277 -17.62 -1.27 -19.23
C GLY A 277 -16.69 -1.71 -18.09
N ALA A 278 -16.81 -1.15 -16.89
CA ALA A 278 -16.12 -1.58 -15.68
C ALA A 278 -17.14 -1.96 -14.58
N LEU A 279 -16.75 -2.83 -13.65
CA LEU A 279 -17.56 -3.12 -12.47
C LEU A 279 -17.16 -2.15 -11.35
N VAL A 280 -18.13 -1.37 -10.85
CA VAL A 280 -17.90 -0.35 -9.82
C VAL A 280 -18.63 -0.72 -8.55
N PHE A 281 -17.91 -0.80 -7.43
CA PHE A 281 -18.46 -0.90 -6.09
C PHE A 281 -18.50 0.48 -5.44
N TYR A 282 -19.67 0.86 -4.95
CA TYR A 282 -19.92 2.11 -4.27
C TYR A 282 -20.10 1.86 -2.78
N LEU A 283 -19.19 2.42 -1.99
CA LEU A 283 -19.15 2.28 -0.55
C LEU A 283 -19.52 3.64 0.06
N PRO A 284 -20.71 3.80 0.65
CA PRO A 284 -21.04 5.06 1.28
C PRO A 284 -20.17 5.28 2.51
N LEU A 285 -19.67 6.52 2.66
CA LEU A 285 -18.73 6.91 3.70
C LEU A 285 -19.19 8.24 4.29
N GLN A 286 -19.34 8.29 5.62
CA GLN A 286 -19.53 9.52 6.35
C GLN A 286 -18.16 10.08 6.74
N VAL A 287 -17.73 11.13 6.04
CA VAL A 287 -16.46 11.81 6.30
C VAL A 287 -16.67 12.85 7.39
N HIS A 288 -15.88 12.75 8.46
CA HIS A 288 -15.87 13.72 9.57
C HIS A 288 -14.76 14.75 9.39
N ARG A 289 -13.65 14.37 8.78
CA ARG A 289 -12.52 15.26 8.47
C ARG A 289 -12.19 15.22 6.98
N PRO A 290 -12.20 16.37 6.27
CA PRO A 290 -11.85 16.38 4.85
C PRO A 290 -10.36 16.08 4.67
N GLY A 291 -10.00 15.48 3.54
CA GLY A 291 -8.60 15.22 3.19
C GLY A 291 -8.44 14.08 2.20
N ARG A 292 -7.20 13.60 2.02
CA ARG A 292 -6.88 12.53 1.07
C ARG A 292 -7.10 11.18 1.72
N TYR A 293 -8.09 10.44 1.22
CA TYR A 293 -8.39 9.11 1.69
C TYR A 293 -7.82 8.05 0.76
N LEU A 294 -7.18 7.06 1.36
CA LEU A 294 -6.79 5.84 0.69
C LEU A 294 -7.69 4.71 1.18
N VAL A 295 -8.24 3.93 0.24
CA VAL A 295 -9.04 2.75 0.55
C VAL A 295 -8.58 1.61 -0.34
N ASN A 296 -8.32 0.46 0.25
CA ASN A 296 -7.94 -0.76 -0.44
C ASN A 296 -9.02 -1.83 -0.25
N ALA A 297 -9.20 -2.67 -1.25
CA ALA A 297 -10.00 -3.88 -1.14
C ALA A 297 -9.45 -4.98 -2.03
N ARG A 298 -9.82 -6.22 -1.70
CA ARG A 298 -9.47 -7.39 -2.49
C ARG A 298 -10.73 -7.94 -3.13
N LEU A 299 -10.58 -8.40 -4.35
CA LEU A 299 -11.64 -9.04 -5.10
C LEU A 299 -11.21 -10.48 -5.32
N ASP A 300 -11.98 -11.43 -4.80
CA ASP A 300 -11.82 -12.84 -5.12
C ASP A 300 -12.83 -13.26 -6.19
N ASP A 301 -12.50 -14.30 -6.94
CA ASP A 301 -13.42 -14.93 -7.87
C ASP A 301 -14.45 -15.86 -7.19
N ALA A 302 -15.31 -16.49 -7.99
CA ALA A 302 -16.32 -17.41 -7.49
C ALA A 302 -15.74 -18.62 -6.72
N SER A 303 -14.53 -19.06 -7.08
CA SER A 303 -13.80 -20.14 -6.41
C SER A 303 -13.17 -19.71 -5.09
N GLY A 304 -13.07 -18.40 -4.84
CA GLY A 304 -12.37 -17.83 -3.69
C GLY A 304 -10.89 -17.54 -3.96
N ALA A 305 -10.44 -17.65 -5.21
CA ALA A 305 -9.08 -17.29 -5.58
C ALA A 305 -8.94 -15.76 -5.67
N PRO A 306 -7.83 -15.17 -5.16
CA PRO A 306 -7.57 -13.75 -5.32
C PRO A 306 -7.51 -13.37 -6.81
N PHE A 307 -8.35 -12.42 -7.20
CA PHE A 307 -8.52 -12.00 -8.59
C PHE A 307 -7.90 -10.62 -8.84
N ALA A 308 -8.32 -9.62 -8.06
CA ALA A 308 -7.84 -8.24 -8.21
C ALA A 308 -7.61 -7.53 -6.87
N PHE A 309 -6.70 -6.56 -6.90
CA PHE A 309 -6.50 -5.56 -5.86
C PHE A 309 -7.06 -4.22 -6.34
N LEU A 310 -7.96 -3.64 -5.55
CA LEU A 310 -8.64 -2.39 -5.87
C LEU A 310 -8.16 -1.30 -4.91
N ASN A 311 -7.82 -0.13 -5.45
CA ASN A 311 -7.37 1.02 -4.68
C ASN A 311 -8.17 2.27 -5.06
N PHE A 312 -8.48 3.08 -4.07
CA PHE A 312 -9.01 4.42 -4.19
C PHE A 312 -8.06 5.39 -3.48
N ASN A 313 -7.75 6.53 -4.12
CA ASN A 313 -6.88 7.57 -3.57
C ASN A 313 -7.37 8.95 -4.05
N GLU A 314 -8.26 9.58 -3.30
CA GLU A 314 -8.83 10.88 -3.67
C GLU A 314 -9.03 11.80 -2.46
N LEU A 315 -9.18 13.09 -2.75
CA LEU A 315 -9.60 14.09 -1.77
C LEU A 315 -11.11 14.00 -1.56
N LEU A 316 -11.52 13.77 -0.31
CA LEU A 316 -12.93 13.73 0.07
C LEU A 316 -13.31 14.96 0.91
N PRO A 317 -14.43 15.63 0.60
CA PRO A 317 -14.98 16.68 1.45
C PRO A 317 -15.61 16.07 2.71
N GLN A 318 -15.81 16.88 3.73
CA GLN A 318 -16.61 16.50 4.89
C GLN A 318 -18.07 16.28 4.48
N GLY A 319 -18.71 15.25 5.05
CA GLY A 319 -20.10 14.92 4.76
C GLY A 319 -20.28 13.48 4.27
N LEU A 320 -21.51 13.16 3.86
CA LEU A 320 -21.82 11.87 3.26
C LEU A 320 -21.35 11.86 1.80
N THR A 321 -20.50 10.90 1.46
CA THR A 321 -19.95 10.69 0.10
C THR A 321 -19.89 9.20 -0.21
N GLU A 322 -19.37 8.83 -1.38
CA GLU A 322 -19.12 7.45 -1.79
C GLU A 322 -17.65 7.26 -2.19
N VAL A 323 -17.04 6.18 -1.71
CA VAL A 323 -15.80 5.64 -2.24
C VAL A 323 -16.13 4.72 -3.41
N LYS A 324 -15.43 4.90 -4.54
CA LYS A 324 -15.62 4.09 -5.75
C LYS A 324 -14.44 3.14 -5.93
N LEU A 325 -14.66 1.85 -5.73
CA LEU A 325 -13.68 0.81 -6.04
C LEU A 325 -14.03 0.21 -7.40
N ILE A 326 -13.13 0.32 -8.37
CA ILE A 326 -13.41 0.02 -9.77
C ILE A 326 -12.59 -1.20 -10.18
N ALA A 327 -13.24 -2.30 -10.57
CA ALA A 327 -12.60 -3.38 -11.28
C ALA A 327 -12.66 -3.12 -12.80
N ALA A 328 -11.49 -2.86 -13.39
CA ALA A 328 -11.36 -2.49 -14.79
C ALA A 328 -11.89 -3.59 -15.73
N GLY A 329 -12.62 -3.20 -16.76
CA GLY A 329 -13.24 -4.16 -17.67
C GLY A 329 -12.24 -5.07 -18.39
N ASN A 330 -11.12 -4.51 -18.84
CA ASN A 330 -10.11 -5.27 -19.55
C ASN A 330 -9.42 -6.27 -18.61
N LEU A 331 -9.23 -5.92 -17.34
CA LEU A 331 -8.77 -6.88 -16.32
C LEU A 331 -9.76 -8.03 -16.15
N LEU A 332 -11.06 -7.72 -16.06
CA LEU A 332 -12.12 -8.74 -15.97
C LEU A 332 -12.10 -9.70 -17.17
N ARG A 333 -11.83 -9.18 -18.37
CA ARG A 333 -11.81 -9.98 -19.61
C ARG A 333 -10.52 -10.76 -19.79
N ASP A 334 -9.37 -10.12 -19.64
CA ASP A 334 -8.05 -10.73 -19.83
C ASP A 334 -7.80 -11.89 -18.85
N LYS A 335 -8.36 -11.80 -17.64
CA LYS A 335 -8.23 -12.81 -16.59
C LYS A 335 -9.46 -13.72 -16.48
N GLU A 336 -10.38 -13.62 -17.43
CA GLU A 336 -11.57 -14.46 -17.53
C GLU A 336 -12.33 -14.56 -16.19
N ALA A 337 -12.70 -13.40 -15.62
CA ALA A 337 -13.28 -13.31 -14.29
C ALA A 337 -14.46 -14.28 -14.07
N SER A 338 -14.34 -15.12 -13.05
CA SER A 338 -15.38 -16.09 -12.67
C SER A 338 -16.34 -15.46 -11.65
N PHE A 339 -17.56 -15.16 -12.09
CA PHE A 339 -18.59 -14.54 -11.27
C PHE A 339 -19.40 -15.57 -10.46
N PRO A 340 -19.94 -15.20 -9.28
CA PRO A 340 -19.89 -13.86 -8.67
C PRO A 340 -18.55 -13.59 -7.95
N LEU A 341 -18.02 -12.39 -8.16
CA LEU A 341 -16.85 -11.87 -7.46
C LEU A 341 -17.20 -11.43 -6.04
N LYS A 342 -16.26 -11.58 -5.10
CA LYS A 342 -16.41 -11.25 -3.68
C LYS A 342 -15.46 -10.11 -3.30
N LEU A 343 -16.01 -8.97 -2.91
CA LEU A 343 -15.26 -7.84 -2.37
C LEU A 343 -15.02 -8.08 -0.89
N ARG A 344 -13.76 -8.12 -0.45
CA ARG A 344 -13.38 -8.42 0.92
C ARG A 344 -12.25 -7.56 1.45
N ASP A 345 -12.09 -7.61 2.78
CA ASP A 345 -10.98 -7.01 3.53
C ASP A 345 -10.74 -5.57 3.10
N ILE A 346 -11.72 -4.72 3.43
CA ILE A 346 -11.71 -3.31 3.07
C ILE A 346 -11.05 -2.53 4.19
N ASP A 347 -9.89 -1.95 3.90
CA ASP A 347 -9.16 -1.08 4.80
C ASP A 347 -9.00 0.32 4.21
N GLY A 348 -8.82 1.32 5.06
CA GLY A 348 -8.60 2.67 4.60
C GLY A 348 -8.18 3.62 5.70
N PHE A 349 -7.72 4.79 5.28
CA PHE A 349 -7.22 5.81 6.17
C PHE A 349 -7.26 7.19 5.52
N LEU A 350 -7.30 8.23 6.36
CA LEU A 350 -6.95 9.59 5.99
C LEU A 350 -5.42 9.70 6.02
N LEU A 351 -4.81 10.07 4.89
CA LEU A 351 -3.38 10.38 4.82
C LEU A 351 -3.11 11.69 5.54
N LYS A 352 -2.08 11.67 6.39
CA LYS A 352 -1.57 12.82 7.11
C LYS A 352 -0.16 13.10 6.61
N GLU A 353 -0.07 14.06 5.71
CA GLU A 353 1.22 14.56 5.23
C GLU A 353 1.99 15.15 6.41
N ASP A 354 3.28 14.82 6.51
CA ASP A 354 4.23 15.37 7.50
C ASP A 354 3.90 15.10 8.99
N SER A 355 3.21 14.01 9.32
CA SER A 355 3.02 13.59 10.73
C SER A 355 3.37 12.13 10.98
N ASP A 356 3.63 11.79 12.25
CA ASP A 356 3.77 10.42 12.74
C ASP A 356 2.69 10.14 13.80
N PRO A 357 1.80 9.14 13.60
CA PRO A 357 1.66 8.35 12.38
C PRO A 357 1.22 9.19 11.18
N ASP A 358 1.57 8.72 9.98
CA ASP A 358 1.25 9.31 8.67
C ASP A 358 -0.21 9.08 8.25
N ARG A 359 -1.02 8.49 9.14
CA ARG A 359 -2.37 8.06 8.83
C ARG A 359 -3.29 8.03 10.03
N GLU A 360 -4.56 8.26 9.76
CA GLU A 360 -5.65 8.05 10.70
C GLU A 360 -6.65 7.06 10.12
N LEU A 361 -6.81 5.93 10.79
CA LEU A 361 -7.54 4.77 10.26
C LEU A 361 -9.05 4.99 10.30
N ILE A 362 -9.76 4.50 9.28
CA ILE A 362 -11.21 4.29 9.34
C ILE A 362 -11.49 2.86 9.82
N PRO A 363 -12.69 2.55 10.34
CA PRO A 363 -13.01 1.17 10.73
C PRO A 363 -12.83 0.23 9.53
N ARG A 364 -12.15 -0.90 9.69
CA ARG A 364 -12.03 -1.87 8.60
C ARG A 364 -13.30 -2.71 8.44
N ILE A 365 -13.46 -3.32 7.27
CA ILE A 365 -14.45 -4.38 7.04
C ILE A 365 -13.66 -5.66 6.75
N GLU A 366 -13.54 -6.53 7.74
CA GLU A 366 -12.84 -7.81 7.60
C GLU A 366 -13.74 -8.86 6.92
N GLY A 367 -13.13 -9.72 6.10
CA GLY A 367 -13.85 -10.76 5.37
C GLY A 367 -14.73 -10.19 4.24
N ILE A 368 -15.72 -10.98 3.81
CA ILE A 368 -16.55 -10.65 2.65
C ILE A 368 -17.51 -9.51 3.00
N ALA A 369 -17.30 -8.36 2.37
CA ALA A 369 -18.13 -7.17 2.52
C ALA A 369 -19.30 -7.15 1.52
N TYR A 370 -19.08 -7.67 0.31
CA TYR A 370 -20.08 -7.68 -0.75
C TYR A 370 -19.83 -8.81 -1.76
N GLN A 371 -20.91 -9.35 -2.34
CA GLN A 371 -20.86 -10.32 -3.42
C GLN A 371 -21.56 -9.75 -4.65
N SER A 372 -20.86 -9.75 -5.77
CA SER A 372 -21.39 -9.21 -7.02
C SER A 372 -22.49 -10.06 -7.65
N LYS A 373 -23.24 -9.46 -8.56
CA LYS A 373 -24.11 -10.23 -9.46
C LYS A 373 -23.27 -11.04 -10.44
N GLN A 374 -23.94 -11.95 -11.15
CA GLN A 374 -23.35 -12.58 -12.31
C GLN A 374 -23.41 -11.63 -13.51
N TYR A 375 -22.30 -11.54 -14.23
CA TYR A 375 -22.18 -10.75 -15.46
C TYR A 375 -21.63 -11.61 -16.59
N ASN A 376 -22.03 -11.28 -17.81
CA ASN A 376 -21.33 -11.77 -19.00
C ASN A 376 -20.07 -10.93 -19.22
N LEU A 377 -18.92 -11.55 -19.46
CA LEU A 377 -17.66 -10.85 -19.69
C LEU A 377 -17.71 -9.84 -20.85
N LYS A 378 -18.55 -10.09 -21.85
CA LYS A 378 -18.78 -9.15 -22.97
C LYS A 378 -19.47 -7.85 -22.56
N ALA A 379 -20.03 -7.77 -21.35
CA ALA A 379 -20.58 -6.54 -20.79
C ALA A 379 -19.48 -5.57 -20.31
N PHE A 380 -18.22 -6.00 -20.29
CA PHE A 380 -17.08 -5.20 -19.89
C PHE A 380 -16.23 -4.80 -21.10
N SER A 381 -15.55 -3.66 -20.98
CA SER A 381 -14.65 -3.15 -22.01
C SER A 381 -13.41 -4.03 -22.12
N ASP A 382 -12.91 -4.28 -23.33
CA ASP A 382 -11.58 -4.86 -23.58
C ASP A 382 -10.52 -3.78 -23.84
N ALA A 383 -10.90 -2.50 -23.81
CA ALA A 383 -9.96 -1.41 -24.04
C ALA A 383 -8.91 -1.34 -22.92
N GLU A 384 -7.64 -1.28 -23.31
CA GLU A 384 -6.55 -0.97 -22.39
C GLU A 384 -6.74 0.40 -21.74
N TRP A 385 -6.25 0.53 -20.51
CA TRP A 385 -6.26 1.81 -19.83
C TRP A 385 -5.50 2.87 -20.63
N SER A 386 -6.07 4.06 -20.70
CA SER A 386 -5.44 5.24 -21.31
C SER A 386 -5.39 6.36 -20.28
N GLY A 387 -4.21 6.96 -20.18
CA GLY A 387 -3.94 8.12 -19.33
C GLY A 387 -2.87 8.97 -19.99
N GLU A 388 -2.86 10.27 -19.72
CA GLU A 388 -1.88 11.20 -20.29
C GLU A 388 -0.45 10.74 -20.06
N GLU A 389 -0.14 10.37 -18.81
CA GLU A 389 1.18 9.87 -18.44
C GLU A 389 1.53 8.57 -19.17
N ARG A 390 0.57 7.64 -19.31
CA ARG A 390 0.78 6.40 -20.07
C ARG A 390 1.13 6.71 -21.52
N GLN A 391 0.34 7.55 -22.17
CA GLN A 391 0.52 7.89 -23.57
C GLN A 391 1.86 8.60 -23.81
N ARG A 392 2.27 9.49 -22.91
CA ARG A 392 3.57 10.16 -22.97
C ARG A 392 4.73 9.16 -22.98
N HIS A 393 4.77 8.23 -22.03
CA HIS A 393 5.82 7.22 -21.96
C HIS A 393 5.80 6.27 -23.16
N LEU A 394 4.61 5.85 -23.61
CA LEU A 394 4.49 5.01 -24.81
C LEU A 394 5.02 5.71 -26.06
N ASN A 395 4.78 7.02 -26.19
CA ASN A 395 5.30 7.78 -27.33
C ASN A 395 6.82 7.87 -27.30
N GLU A 396 7.43 8.13 -26.13
CA GLU A 396 8.90 8.16 -26.01
C GLU A 396 9.52 6.79 -26.27
N PHE A 397 9.01 5.70 -25.67
CA PHE A 397 9.56 4.38 -25.91
C PHE A 397 9.39 3.90 -27.37
N ARG A 398 8.28 4.28 -28.03
CA ARG A 398 8.12 4.00 -29.47
C ARG A 398 9.13 4.77 -30.32
N LYS A 399 9.45 6.00 -29.94
CA LYS A 399 10.49 6.80 -30.60
C LYS A 399 11.86 6.16 -30.42
N ASP A 400 12.20 5.67 -29.23
CA ASP A 400 13.47 4.97 -28.98
C ASP A 400 13.60 3.70 -29.85
N VAL A 401 12.53 2.92 -29.98
CA VAL A 401 12.48 1.76 -30.88
C VAL A 401 12.67 2.19 -32.34
N ALA A 402 12.02 3.28 -32.78
CA ALA A 402 12.17 3.78 -34.14
C ALA A 402 13.62 4.20 -34.44
N LEU A 403 14.24 4.95 -33.54
CA LEU A 403 15.63 5.39 -33.66
C LEU A 403 16.62 4.21 -33.67
N ALA A 404 16.40 3.20 -32.83
CA ALA A 404 17.23 2.00 -32.83
C ALA A 404 17.11 1.19 -34.13
N LYS A 405 15.91 1.10 -34.71
CA LYS A 405 15.68 0.47 -36.02
C LYS A 405 16.38 1.23 -37.14
N GLU A 406 16.26 2.56 -37.14
CA GLU A 406 16.93 3.44 -38.12
C GLU A 406 18.45 3.30 -38.04
N ALA A 407 19.03 3.31 -36.84
CA ALA A 407 20.46 3.11 -36.63
C ALA A 407 20.95 1.74 -37.15
N LEU A 408 20.17 0.67 -36.92
CA LEU A 408 20.51 -0.66 -37.41
C LEU A 408 20.42 -0.74 -38.94
N VAL A 409 19.41 -0.12 -39.56
CA VAL A 409 19.28 -0.07 -41.04
C VAL A 409 20.37 0.79 -41.67
N ALA A 410 20.74 1.91 -41.05
CA ALA A 410 21.83 2.76 -41.52
C ALA A 410 23.17 2.01 -41.53
N PHE A 411 23.37 1.10 -40.57
CA PHE A 411 24.57 0.26 -40.50
C PHE A 411 24.50 -1.00 -41.39
N ASP A 412 23.35 -1.68 -41.43
CA ASP A 412 23.08 -2.91 -42.18
C ASP A 412 21.82 -2.71 -43.05
N PRO A 413 21.93 -2.17 -44.27
CA PRO A 413 20.77 -1.87 -45.12
C PRO A 413 19.90 -3.08 -45.47
N ASP A 414 20.48 -4.28 -45.50
CA ASP A 414 19.75 -5.53 -45.72
C ASP A 414 18.82 -5.88 -44.55
N GLN A 415 19.03 -5.28 -43.36
CA GLN A 415 18.09 -5.41 -42.25
C GLN A 415 16.69 -4.90 -42.60
N ALA A 416 16.55 -3.89 -43.47
CA ALA A 416 15.25 -3.35 -43.86
C ALA A 416 14.35 -4.37 -44.59
N ARG A 417 14.95 -5.44 -45.13
CA ARG A 417 14.26 -6.54 -45.83
C ARG A 417 14.03 -7.77 -44.95
N ARG A 418 14.54 -7.76 -43.72
CA ARG A 418 14.45 -8.87 -42.76
C ARG A 418 13.60 -8.46 -41.56
N PRO A 419 12.94 -9.41 -40.87
CA PRO A 419 12.32 -9.11 -39.59
C PRO A 419 13.34 -8.51 -38.62
N PHE A 420 12.95 -7.44 -37.93
CA PHE A 420 13.78 -6.86 -36.88
C PHE A 420 13.91 -7.84 -35.71
N PRO A 421 15.08 -7.89 -35.05
CA PRO A 421 15.21 -8.54 -33.74
C PRO A 421 14.13 -8.03 -32.79
N GLN A 422 13.54 -8.97 -32.05
CA GLN A 422 12.51 -8.70 -31.06
C GLN A 422 12.98 -9.23 -29.71
N SER A 423 12.64 -8.47 -28.67
CA SER A 423 12.80 -8.91 -27.29
C SER A 423 12.00 -10.18 -26.99
N ALA A 424 12.33 -10.85 -25.88
CA ALA A 424 11.57 -12.01 -25.42
C ALA A 424 10.11 -11.65 -25.12
N CYS A 425 9.86 -10.46 -24.55
CA CYS A 425 8.51 -9.96 -24.26
C CYS A 425 7.67 -9.82 -25.54
N SER A 426 8.20 -9.15 -26.57
CA SER A 426 7.50 -8.93 -27.83
C SER A 426 7.21 -10.26 -28.55
N LYS A 427 8.16 -11.19 -28.54
CA LYS A 427 7.99 -12.54 -29.10
C LYS A 427 6.84 -13.28 -28.41
N ALA A 428 6.83 -13.29 -27.07
CA ALA A 428 5.78 -13.93 -26.30
C ALA A 428 4.39 -13.39 -26.68
N ARG A 429 4.23 -12.06 -26.76
CA ARG A 429 2.94 -11.43 -27.14
C ARG A 429 2.46 -11.82 -28.54
N THR A 430 3.38 -11.96 -29.49
CA THR A 430 3.00 -12.37 -30.85
C THR A 430 2.60 -13.84 -30.97
N SER A 431 3.02 -14.69 -30.03
CA SER A 431 2.67 -16.12 -30.03
C SER A 431 1.31 -16.42 -29.40
N PHE A 432 0.72 -15.45 -28.68
CA PHE A 432 -0.60 -15.57 -28.03
C PHE A 432 -1.74 -14.89 -28.81
N LYS A 433 -1.46 -14.26 -29.96
CA LYS A 433 -2.46 -13.75 -30.91
C LYS A 433 -2.63 -14.75 -32.04
#